data_AF-A0A9P5C186-F1
#
_entry.id   AF-A0A9P5C186-F1
#
_cell.length_a   1.000
_cell.length_b   1.000
_cell.length_c   1.000
_cell.angle_alpha   90.00
_cell.angle_beta   90.00
_cell.angle_gamma   90.00
#
_symmetry.space_group_name_H-M   'P 1'
#
loop_
_entity.id
_entity.type
_entity.pdbx_description
1 polymer ?
#
loop_
_entity_poly.entity_id
_entity_poly.type
_entity_poly.pdbx_seq_one_letter_code
_entity_poly.pdbx_strand_id
1 'polypeptide(L)'
;MNVPEGAKAATVAAGCFWGVEHMYRREFGKKGLYDARVGYIGGDTQNPGYRAVCSGRTGHAEALQVVYDPTKIEYRSLLEFFYKMHDPTTENRQGPDVGTQYRSAIFYHDDEQEQIAKEITKKVNEQWWKGGVSTEVLPAGQWWDAEAYHQKYLDVNPGGYECPSHFLRSFPPLS
;
A
#
# COMPACT_ATOMS: atom_id res chain seq x y z
N MET A 1 -7.84 13.27 12.01
CA MET A 1 -8.26 13.52 10.61
C MET A 1 -9.71 13.95 10.63
N ASN A 2 -10.11 14.95 9.86
CA ASN A 2 -11.53 15.16 9.55
C ASN A 2 -11.87 14.25 8.37
N VAL A 3 -12.22 13.00 8.66
CA VAL A 3 -12.68 12.03 7.66
C VAL A 3 -14.13 12.39 7.32
N PRO A 4 -14.46 12.70 6.05
CA PRO A 4 -15.84 12.97 5.66
C PRO A 4 -16.75 11.79 5.99
N GLU A 5 -18.00 12.07 6.34
CA GLU A 5 -19.01 11.03 6.54
C GLU A 5 -19.18 10.18 5.27
N GLY A 6 -19.23 8.86 5.42
CA GLY A 6 -19.32 7.91 4.30
C GLY A 6 -18.00 7.61 3.58
N ALA A 7 -16.88 8.25 3.96
CA ALA A 7 -15.58 7.89 3.43
C ALA A 7 -15.16 6.47 3.89
N LYS A 8 -14.43 5.75 3.03
CA LYS A 8 -13.83 4.45 3.33
C LYS A 8 -12.31 4.55 3.41
N ALA A 9 -11.70 3.65 4.17
CA ALA A 9 -10.25 3.51 4.28
C ALA A 9 -9.76 2.26 3.54
N ALA A 10 -8.57 2.31 2.96
CA ALA A 10 -7.88 1.15 2.40
C ALA A 10 -6.41 1.19 2.81
N THR A 11 -5.82 0.04 3.14
CA THR A 11 -4.43 -0.04 3.60
C THR A 11 -3.64 -1.06 2.82
N VAL A 12 -2.50 -0.64 2.26
CA VAL A 12 -1.63 -1.46 1.40
C VAL A 12 -0.16 -1.25 1.76
N ALA A 13 0.65 -2.30 1.66
CA ALA A 13 2.11 -2.27 1.80
C ALA A 13 2.74 -2.79 0.50
N ALA A 14 3.67 -2.04 -0.06
CA ALA A 14 4.25 -2.31 -1.38
C ALA A 14 5.72 -1.93 -1.46
N GLY A 15 6.47 -2.08 -0.37
CA GLY A 15 7.85 -1.60 -0.25
C GLY A 15 7.93 -0.20 0.33
N CYS A 16 8.95 0.58 -0.06
CA CYS A 16 9.18 1.94 0.43
C CYS A 16 7.91 2.80 0.31
N PHE A 17 7.31 3.17 1.44
CA PHE A 17 6.01 3.85 1.45
C PHE A 17 6.00 5.25 0.79
N TRP A 18 7.17 5.85 0.52
CA TRP A 18 7.30 7.16 -0.12
C TRP A 18 6.85 7.10 -1.58
N GLY A 19 7.35 6.11 -2.33
CA GLY A 19 6.93 5.89 -3.71
C GLY A 19 5.46 5.49 -3.79
N VAL A 20 5.00 4.65 -2.85
CA VAL A 20 3.60 4.24 -2.74
C VAL A 20 2.68 5.45 -2.55
N GLU A 21 2.95 6.31 -1.55
CA GLU A 21 2.16 7.53 -1.32
C GLU A 21 2.15 8.44 -2.56
N HIS A 22 3.32 8.70 -3.13
CA HIS A 22 3.47 9.58 -4.29
C HIS A 22 2.65 9.09 -5.49
N MET A 23 2.71 7.78 -5.78
CA MET A 23 1.98 7.18 -6.89
C MET A 23 0.45 7.22 -6.67
N TYR A 24 -0.04 6.92 -5.46
CA TYR A 24 -1.47 7.01 -5.14
C TYR A 24 -1.99 8.43 -5.19
N ARG A 25 -1.26 9.41 -4.65
CA ARG A 25 -1.64 10.82 -4.70
C ARG A 25 -1.73 11.32 -6.14
N ARG A 26 -0.77 10.95 -6.99
CA ARG A 26 -0.77 11.34 -8.41
C ARG A 26 -1.94 10.74 -9.18
N GLU A 27 -2.25 9.47 -8.93
CA GLU A 27 -3.32 8.76 -9.65
C GLU A 27 -4.72 9.16 -9.17
N PHE A 28 -4.93 9.19 -7.86
CA PHE A 28 -6.27 9.29 -7.27
C PHE A 28 -6.58 10.66 -6.64
N GLY A 29 -5.58 11.53 -6.45
CA GLY A 29 -5.72 12.82 -5.75
C GLY A 29 -6.81 13.73 -6.31
N LYS A 30 -7.07 13.67 -7.62
CA LYS A 30 -8.14 14.44 -8.30
C LYS A 30 -9.39 13.60 -8.60
N LYS A 31 -9.43 12.33 -8.17
CA LYS A 31 -10.48 11.36 -8.51
C LYS A 31 -11.35 10.95 -7.32
N GLY A 32 -11.16 11.56 -6.14
CA GLY A 32 -11.93 11.23 -4.94
C GLY A 32 -11.10 10.72 -3.76
N LEU A 33 -9.77 10.79 -3.83
CA LEU A 33 -8.90 10.56 -2.68
C LEU A 33 -8.96 11.78 -1.75
N TYR A 34 -9.39 11.57 -0.50
CA TYR A 34 -9.44 12.62 0.52
C TYR A 34 -8.10 12.79 1.24
N ASP A 35 -7.48 11.68 1.65
CA ASP A 35 -6.16 11.68 2.28
C ASP A 35 -5.40 10.40 1.97
N ALA A 36 -4.09 10.46 2.15
CA ALA A 36 -3.17 9.34 2.03
C ALA A 36 -2.07 9.54 3.09
N ARG A 37 -1.79 8.54 3.91
CA ARG A 37 -0.82 8.63 4.99
C ARG A 37 0.05 7.41 5.06
N VAL A 38 1.33 7.65 5.25
CA VAL A 38 2.30 6.57 5.43
C VAL A 38 2.43 6.21 6.91
N GLY A 39 2.67 4.94 7.20
CA GLY A 39 2.69 4.43 8.55
C GLY A 39 3.11 2.97 8.64
N TYR A 40 2.89 2.40 9.82
CA TYR A 40 3.32 1.07 10.20
C TYR A 40 2.13 0.23 10.68
N ILE A 41 2.02 -1.00 10.21
CA ILE A 41 0.93 -1.93 10.55
C ILE A 41 1.37 -3.40 10.44
N GLY A 42 0.64 -4.31 11.09
CA GLY A 42 0.84 -5.76 10.94
C GLY A 42 2.06 -6.32 11.67
N GLY A 43 2.54 -5.63 12.71
CA GLY A 43 3.61 -6.06 13.59
C GLY A 43 3.19 -6.08 15.06
N ASP A 44 4.08 -6.56 15.93
CA ASP A 44 3.78 -6.87 17.33
C ASP A 44 4.23 -5.79 18.32
N THR A 45 4.96 -4.77 17.85
CA THR A 45 5.52 -3.72 18.72
C THR A 45 4.56 -2.54 18.83
N GLN A 46 4.35 -2.04 20.05
CA GLN A 46 3.56 -0.83 20.26
C GLN A 46 4.37 0.43 19.98
N ASN A 47 3.72 1.44 19.38
CA ASN A 47 4.30 2.75 19.06
C ASN A 47 5.69 2.65 18.39
N PRO A 48 5.80 1.92 17.25
CA PRO A 48 7.06 1.75 16.55
C PRO A 48 7.53 3.09 15.97
N GLY A 49 8.78 3.48 16.25
CA GLY A 49 9.45 4.55 15.49
C GLY A 49 10.14 3.99 14.25
N TYR A 50 10.44 4.84 13.26
CA TYR A 50 11.06 4.43 12.00
C TYR A 50 12.30 3.56 12.19
N ARG A 51 13.21 3.95 13.10
CA ARG A 51 14.45 3.20 13.38
C ARG A 51 14.19 1.77 13.86
N ALA A 52 13.12 1.55 14.62
CA ALA A 52 12.75 0.22 15.10
C ALA A 52 12.20 -0.63 13.94
N VAL A 53 11.37 -0.05 13.07
CA VAL A 53 10.85 -0.73 11.88
C VAL A 53 11.98 -1.09 10.91
N CYS A 54 12.91 -0.16 10.64
CA CYS A 54 14.07 -0.43 9.80
C CYS A 54 14.98 -1.55 10.32
N SER A 55 14.92 -1.86 11.62
CA SER A 55 15.69 -2.98 12.17
C SER A 55 15.10 -4.35 11.81
N GLY A 56 13.90 -4.40 11.22
CA GLY A 56 13.19 -5.63 10.85
C GLY A 56 12.68 -6.48 12.03
N ARG A 57 12.77 -5.98 13.27
CA ARG A 57 12.46 -6.77 14.48
C ARG A 57 11.04 -6.58 14.99
N THR A 58 10.30 -5.61 14.44
CA THR A 58 8.97 -5.24 14.94
C THR A 58 7.83 -6.01 14.28
N GLY A 59 8.09 -6.68 13.15
CA GLY A 59 7.07 -7.30 12.30
C GLY A 59 6.26 -6.34 11.44
N HIS A 60 6.37 -5.02 11.67
CA HIS A 60 5.59 -4.03 10.92
C HIS A 60 5.98 -3.96 9.45
N ALA A 61 4.98 -3.78 8.59
CA ALA A 61 5.14 -3.31 7.22
C ALA A 61 5.18 -1.78 7.18
N GLU A 62 6.00 -1.22 6.29
CA GLU A 62 5.77 0.12 5.76
C GLU A 62 4.53 0.08 4.86
N ALA A 63 3.54 0.90 5.18
CA ALA A 63 2.25 0.86 4.53
C ALA A 63 1.72 2.27 4.23
N LEU A 64 0.76 2.32 3.32
CA LEU A 64 -0.05 3.47 2.99
C LEU A 64 -1.49 3.19 3.42
N GLN A 65 -2.07 4.09 4.21
CA GLN A 65 -3.51 4.16 4.42
C GLN A 65 -4.08 5.31 3.60
N VAL A 66 -5.03 5.00 2.72
CA VAL A 66 -5.79 5.98 1.95
C VAL A 66 -7.20 6.11 2.49
N VAL A 67 -7.73 7.33 2.45
CA VAL A 67 -9.12 7.66 2.76
C VAL A 67 -9.74 8.21 1.49
N TYR A 68 -10.85 7.62 1.05
CA TYR A 68 -11.44 7.92 -0.26
C TYR A 68 -12.96 7.97 -0.23
N ASP A 69 -13.52 8.64 -1.24
CA ASP A 69 -14.95 8.69 -1.55
C ASP A 69 -15.36 7.40 -2.30
N PRO A 70 -16.09 6.46 -1.67
CA PRO A 70 -16.46 5.20 -2.30
C PRO A 70 -17.46 5.38 -3.46
N THR A 71 -18.06 6.57 -3.62
CA THR A 71 -18.94 6.88 -4.76
C THR A 71 -18.16 7.27 -6.02
N LYS A 72 -16.85 7.54 -5.89
CA LYS A 72 -15.98 7.98 -7.00
C LYS A 72 -14.84 7.01 -7.26
N ILE A 73 -14.35 6.32 -6.23
CA ILE A 73 -13.26 5.36 -6.32
C ILE A 73 -13.75 4.03 -5.77
N GLU A 74 -13.68 2.99 -6.60
CA GLU A 74 -13.93 1.63 -6.12
C GLU A 74 -12.69 1.07 -5.43
N TYR A 75 -12.90 0.28 -4.37
CA TYR A 75 -11.81 -0.42 -3.68
C TYR A 75 -11.01 -1.31 -4.62
N ARG A 76 -11.70 -1.97 -5.57
CA ARG A 76 -11.09 -2.75 -6.65
C ARG A 76 -10.07 -1.94 -7.43
N SER A 77 -10.40 -0.70 -7.84
CA SER A 77 -9.48 0.15 -8.61
C SER A 77 -8.22 0.51 -7.83
N LEU A 78 -8.32 0.70 -6.51
CA LEU A 78 -7.15 0.91 -5.65
C LEU A 78 -6.23 -0.31 -5.64
N LEU A 79 -6.79 -1.53 -5.61
CA LEU A 79 -6.01 -2.77 -5.62
C LEU A 79 -5.45 -3.12 -7.00
N GLU A 80 -6.18 -2.86 -8.07
CA GLU A 80 -5.65 -3.03 -9.43
C GLU A 80 -4.46 -2.09 -9.69
N PHE A 81 -4.54 -0.85 -9.18
CA PHE A 81 -3.41 0.08 -9.22
C PHE A 81 -2.24 -0.43 -8.38
N PHE A 82 -2.50 -0.90 -7.15
CA PHE A 82 -1.50 -1.54 -6.30
C PHE A 82 -0.69 -2.58 -7.07
N TYR A 83 -1.35 -3.53 -7.73
CA TYR A 83 -0.68 -4.59 -8.49
C TYR A 83 0.03 -4.15 -9.77
N LYS A 84 -0.29 -2.98 -10.31
CA LYS A 84 0.42 -2.40 -11.46
C LYS A 84 1.69 -1.66 -11.04
N MET A 85 1.69 -1.04 -9.86
CA MET A 85 2.72 -0.09 -9.47
C MET A 85 3.98 -0.72 -8.85
N HIS A 86 3.90 -1.91 -8.24
CA HIS A 86 5.03 -2.56 -7.57
C HIS A 86 5.24 -4.00 -8.08
N ASP A 87 6.33 -4.66 -7.68
CA ASP A 87 6.51 -6.10 -7.89
C ASP A 87 5.93 -6.88 -6.69
N PRO A 88 4.80 -7.59 -6.84
CA PRO A 88 4.16 -8.34 -5.77
C PRO A 88 4.71 -9.78 -5.66
N THR A 89 5.76 -10.14 -6.40
CA THR A 89 6.29 -11.52 -6.44
C THR A 89 7.49 -11.72 -5.52
N THR A 90 8.10 -10.61 -5.06
CA THR A 90 9.28 -10.63 -4.20
C THR A 90 8.87 -10.65 -2.73
N GLU A 91 9.06 -11.80 -2.10
CA GLU A 91 8.81 -11.95 -0.66
C GLU A 91 9.75 -11.05 0.17
N ASN A 92 9.20 -10.29 1.11
CA ASN A 92 9.95 -9.44 2.05
C ASN A 92 11.00 -8.53 1.37
N ARG A 93 10.66 -8.02 0.18
CA ARG A 93 11.53 -7.17 -0.62
C ARG A 93 10.71 -6.35 -1.62
N GLN A 94 11.18 -5.15 -1.92
CA GLN A 94 10.76 -4.40 -3.10
C GLN A 94 11.97 -3.76 -3.78
N GLY A 95 12.32 -4.22 -4.99
CA GLY A 95 13.51 -3.74 -5.68
C GLY A 95 14.77 -3.92 -4.81
N PRO A 96 15.55 -2.85 -4.55
CA PRO A 96 16.73 -2.91 -3.67
C PRO A 96 16.39 -2.86 -2.18
N ASP A 97 15.13 -2.55 -1.81
CA ASP A 97 14.70 -2.45 -0.41
C ASP A 97 14.38 -3.86 0.13
N VAL A 98 15.22 -4.37 1.04
CA VAL A 98 15.13 -5.74 1.56
C VAL A 98 14.75 -5.75 3.03
N GLY A 99 13.73 -6.54 3.39
CA GLY A 99 13.26 -6.71 4.76
C GLY A 99 11.75 -6.92 4.82
N THR A 100 11.28 -7.52 5.92
CA THR A 100 9.85 -7.81 6.15
C THR A 100 8.99 -6.54 6.17
N GLN A 101 9.59 -5.39 6.46
CA GLN A 101 8.92 -4.10 6.39
C GLN A 101 8.57 -3.68 4.95
N TYR A 102 9.24 -4.24 3.94
CA TYR A 102 9.01 -3.93 2.53
C TYR A 102 8.16 -4.97 1.79
N ARG A 103 7.52 -5.88 2.53
CA ARG A 103 6.67 -6.93 1.95
C ARG A 103 5.46 -6.35 1.22
N SER A 104 4.94 -7.13 0.27
CA SER A 104 3.66 -6.87 -0.37
C SER A 104 2.54 -7.37 0.54
N ALA A 105 1.63 -6.49 0.96
CA ALA A 105 0.46 -6.87 1.76
C ALA A 105 -0.74 -5.94 1.54
N ILE A 106 -1.94 -6.49 1.71
CA ILE A 106 -3.22 -5.78 1.74
C ILE A 106 -3.83 -6.01 3.12
N PHE A 107 -4.17 -4.91 3.79
CA PHE A 107 -4.81 -4.93 5.11
C PHE A 107 -6.27 -4.50 4.97
N TYR A 108 -7.19 -5.46 5.04
CA TYR A 108 -8.63 -5.22 4.84
C TYR A 108 -9.30 -4.70 6.12
N HIS A 109 -10.25 -3.78 5.97
CA HIS A 109 -10.96 -3.15 7.09
C HIS A 109 -12.34 -3.77 7.39
N ASP A 110 -12.88 -4.54 6.46
CA ASP A 110 -14.17 -5.24 6.58
C ASP A 110 -14.21 -6.49 5.67
N ASP A 111 -15.27 -7.30 5.82
CA ASP A 111 -15.46 -8.54 5.05
C ASP A 111 -15.58 -8.28 3.54
N GLU A 112 -16.17 -7.15 3.13
CA GLU A 112 -16.30 -6.77 1.73
C GLU A 112 -14.92 -6.55 1.10
N GLN A 113 -14.04 -5.81 1.78
CA GLN A 113 -12.66 -5.63 1.37
C GLN A 113 -11.88 -6.94 1.35
N GLU A 114 -12.09 -7.83 2.33
CA GLU A 114 -11.43 -9.14 2.32
C GLU A 114 -11.78 -9.94 1.05
N GLN A 115 -13.08 -10.02 0.72
CA GLN A 115 -13.52 -10.76 -0.47
C GLN A 115 -12.96 -10.16 -1.76
N ILE A 116 -13.04 -8.82 -1.91
CA ILE A 116 -12.51 -8.13 -3.08
C ILE A 116 -10.99 -8.31 -3.16
N ALA A 117 -10.27 -8.17 -2.05
CA ALA A 117 -8.82 -8.34 -2.02
C ALA A 117 -8.41 -9.76 -2.45
N LYS A 118 -9.06 -10.80 -1.91
CA LYS A 118 -8.81 -12.19 -2.30
C LYS A 118 -9.13 -12.45 -3.78
N GLU A 119 -10.27 -11.94 -4.28
CA GLU A 119 -10.65 -12.07 -5.69
C GLU A 119 -9.61 -11.42 -6.62
N ILE A 120 -9.26 -10.15 -6.36
CA ILE A 120 -8.31 -9.41 -7.19
C ILE A 120 -6.93 -10.05 -7.14
N THR A 121 -6.44 -10.41 -5.94
CA THR A 121 -5.17 -11.11 -5.76
C THR A 121 -5.11 -12.36 -6.62
N LYS A 122 -6.16 -13.19 -6.59
CA LYS A 122 -6.24 -14.40 -7.42
C LYS A 122 -6.19 -14.08 -8.91
N LYS A 123 -7.01 -13.15 -9.38
CA LYS A 123 -7.09 -12.77 -10.80
C LYS A 123 -5.77 -12.20 -11.32
N VAL A 124 -5.14 -11.29 -10.58
CA VAL A 124 -3.84 -10.72 -10.99
C VAL A 124 -2.74 -11.77 -10.97
N ASN A 125 -2.80 -12.71 -10.02
CA ASN A 125 -1.82 -13.77 -9.92
C ASN A 125 -1.87 -14.65 -11.18
N GLU A 126 -3.07 -15.04 -11.60
CA GLU A 126 -3.26 -15.85 -12.80
C GLU A 126 -2.97 -15.08 -14.11
N GLN A 127 -3.45 -13.84 -14.24
CA GLN A 127 -3.48 -13.13 -15.52
C GLN A 127 -2.27 -12.23 -15.77
N TRP A 128 -1.72 -11.59 -14.73
CA TRP A 128 -0.66 -10.60 -14.88
C TRP A 128 0.70 -11.11 -14.41
N TRP A 129 0.71 -11.90 -13.33
CA TRP A 129 1.93 -12.28 -12.61
C TRP A 129 2.26 -13.78 -12.67
N LYS A 130 1.56 -14.54 -13.51
CA LYS A 130 1.86 -15.94 -13.86
C LYS A 130 2.05 -16.89 -12.66
N GLY A 131 1.28 -16.69 -11.59
CA GLY A 131 1.28 -17.52 -10.40
C GLY A 131 2.32 -17.14 -9.33
N GLY A 132 3.08 -16.05 -9.54
CA GLY A 132 4.17 -15.65 -8.63
C GLY A 132 3.81 -14.68 -7.50
N VAL A 133 2.56 -14.24 -7.36
CA VAL A 133 2.17 -13.24 -6.34
C VAL A 133 2.36 -13.80 -4.93
N SER A 134 3.09 -13.06 -4.10
CA SER A 134 3.35 -13.33 -2.68
C SER A 134 2.65 -12.35 -1.74
N THR A 135 1.73 -11.51 -2.26
CA THR A 135 0.97 -10.55 -1.46
C THR A 135 0.15 -11.23 -0.36
N GLU A 136 0.36 -10.79 0.88
CA GLU A 136 -0.46 -11.22 2.02
C GLU A 136 -1.80 -10.47 2.03
N VAL A 137 -2.90 -11.15 2.34
CA VAL A 137 -4.21 -10.52 2.57
C VAL A 137 -4.61 -10.75 4.03
N LEU A 138 -4.53 -9.71 4.84
CA LEU A 138 -4.61 -9.77 6.30
C LEU A 138 -5.65 -8.78 6.84
N PRO A 139 -6.27 -9.05 8.00
CA PRO A 139 -7.11 -8.07 8.66
C PRO A 139 -6.28 -6.84 9.08
N ALA A 140 -6.85 -5.65 8.93
CA ALA A 140 -6.24 -4.41 9.40
C ALA A 140 -6.22 -4.42 10.94
N GLY A 141 -5.00 -4.47 11.50
CA GLY A 141 -4.76 -4.31 12.93
C GLY A 141 -4.56 -2.85 13.34
N GLN A 142 -3.81 -2.65 14.43
CA GLN A 142 -3.45 -1.31 14.90
C GLN A 142 -2.60 -0.57 13.87
N TRP A 143 -3.02 0.65 13.53
CA TRP A 143 -2.27 1.58 12.69
C TRP A 143 -1.40 2.52 13.54
N TRP A 144 -0.19 2.80 13.05
CA TRP A 144 0.72 3.80 13.61
C TRP A 144 1.13 4.77 12.51
N ASP A 145 0.77 6.05 12.64
CA ASP A 145 1.25 7.09 11.73
C ASP A 145 2.77 7.18 11.79
N ALA A 146 3.44 7.17 10.62
CA ALA A 146 4.86 7.46 10.55
C ALA A 146 5.12 8.94 10.86
N GLU A 147 6.36 9.26 11.23
CA GLU A 147 6.77 10.60 11.61
C GLU A 147 6.46 11.63 10.50
N ALA A 148 6.19 12.88 10.89
CA ALA A 148 5.71 13.92 9.97
C ALA A 148 6.61 14.15 8.75
N TYR A 149 7.92 13.90 8.87
CA TYR A 149 8.87 14.06 7.76
C TYR A 149 8.77 12.93 6.71
N HIS A 150 8.13 11.80 7.01
CA HIS A 150 7.85 10.75 6.03
C HIS A 150 6.62 11.06 5.17
N GLN A 151 5.69 11.86 5.70
CA GLN A 151 4.46 12.21 4.99
C GLN A 151 4.76 13.12 3.80
N LYS A 152 4.25 12.79 2.62
CA LYS A 152 4.45 13.54 1.36
C LYS A 152 5.93 13.74 1.02
N TYR A 153 6.79 12.80 1.41
CA TYR A 153 8.24 12.97 1.31
C TYR A 153 8.72 13.33 -0.09
N LEU A 154 8.25 12.62 -1.14
CA LEU A 154 8.63 12.90 -2.53
C LEU A 154 7.97 14.15 -3.12
N ASP A 155 6.84 14.60 -2.58
CA ASP A 155 6.23 15.87 -3.00
C ASP A 155 7.03 17.06 -2.43
N VAL A 156 7.60 16.90 -1.24
CA VAL A 156 8.49 17.90 -0.60
C VAL A 156 9.91 17.82 -1.17
N ASN A 157 10.39 16.62 -1.49
CA ASN A 157 11.73 16.34 -2.01
C ASN A 157 11.66 15.62 -3.37
N PRO A 158 11.42 16.34 -4.49
CA PRO A 158 11.25 15.73 -5.81
C PRO A 158 12.47 14.97 -6.36
N GLY A 159 13.66 15.17 -5.78
CA GLY A 159 14.89 14.41 -6.09
C GLY A 159 15.23 13.36 -5.03
N GLY A 160 14.27 13.03 -4.15
CA GLY A 160 14.42 12.00 -3.12
C GLY A 160 14.53 10.59 -3.70
N TYR A 161 14.73 9.61 -2.82
CA TYR A 161 14.80 8.21 -3.23
C TYR A 161 13.45 7.72 -3.78
N GLU A 162 13.45 7.28 -5.04
CA GLU A 162 12.36 6.56 -5.67
C GLU A 162 12.79 5.11 -5.90
N CYS A 163 12.02 4.15 -5.38
CA CYS A 163 12.31 2.74 -5.61
C CYS A 163 12.15 2.44 -7.11
N PRO A 164 13.15 1.83 -7.77
CA PRO A 164 13.09 1.57 -9.22
C PRO A 164 11.99 0.57 -9.61
N SER A 165 11.44 -0.17 -8.65
CA SER A 165 10.31 -1.07 -8.87
C SER A 165 8.93 -0.39 -8.78
N HIS A 166 8.87 0.88 -8.36
CA HIS A 166 7.67 1.70 -8.28
C HIS A 166 7.41 2.46 -9.59
N PHE A 167 6.74 1.78 -10.52
CA PHE A 167 6.29 2.37 -11.78
C PHE A 167 5.06 1.64 -12.29
N LEU A 168 4.26 2.34 -13.09
CA LEU A 168 3.01 1.78 -13.61
C LEU A 168 3.32 0.79 -14.75
N ARG A 169 3.11 -0.50 -14.49
CA ARG A 169 3.21 -1.56 -15.50
C ARG A 169 1.99 -1.54 -16.43
N SER A 170 2.22 -1.84 -17.70
CA SER A 170 1.16 -1.98 -18.70
C SER A 170 0.63 -3.41 -18.67
N PHE A 171 -0.55 -3.58 -18.09
CA PHE A 171 -1.30 -4.84 -18.09
C PHE A 171 -2.65 -4.65 -18.77
N PRO A 172 -3.19 -5.68 -19.45
CA PRO A 172 -4.55 -5.63 -19.99
C PRO A 172 -5.57 -5.52 -18.85
N PRO A 173 -6.81 -5.09 -19.11
CA PRO A 173 -7.88 -5.12 -18.11
C PRO A 173 -8.05 -6.52 -17.50
N LEU A 174 -8.29 -6.59 -16.18
CA LEU A 174 -8.66 -7.85 -15.55
C LEU A 174 -10.07 -8.24 -15.96
N SER A 175 -10.28 -9.54 -16.15
CA SER A 175 -11.63 -10.09 -16.34
C SER A 175 -12.46 -10.19 -15.05
#